data_AF-A0AAN6FSA0-F1
#
_entry.id   AF-A0AAN6FSA0-F1
#
_cell.length_a   1.000
_cell.length_b   1.000
_cell.length_c   1.000
_cell.angle_alpha   90.00
_cell.angle_beta   90.00
_cell.angle_gamma   90.00
#
_symmetry.space_group_name_H-M   'P 1'
#
loop_
_entity.id
_entity.type
_entity.pdbx_description
1 polymer ?
#
loop_
_entity_poly.entity_id
_entity_poly.type
_entity_poly.pdbx_seq_one_letter_code
_entity_poly.pdbx_strand_id
1 'polypeptide(L)'
;MNLTDLIHIIPPDRDEEPEDIFASAPGLIFTDDTRNQHGDPGSIIVYKSKRFGDIELTTVDPEREDERQLFSHYLWNAGIKTAELISSPAAEEAHWSVKGERVLELGAGVTTSQDHVRQ
;
A
#
# COMPACT_ATOMS: atom_id res chain seq x y z
N MET A 1 7.39 4.41 -16.78
CA MET A 1 7.56 3.57 -15.58
C MET A 1 6.17 3.13 -15.18
N ASN A 2 5.95 1.83 -14.97
CA ASN A 2 4.65 1.34 -14.51
C ASN A 2 4.53 1.63 -13.00
N LEU A 3 3.31 1.84 -12.52
CA LEU A 3 3.04 2.12 -11.13
C LEU A 3 3.43 0.94 -10.23
N THR A 4 3.27 -0.28 -10.73
CA THR A 4 3.70 -1.50 -10.05
C THR A 4 5.21 -1.60 -9.87
N ASP A 5 6.01 -0.88 -10.67
CA ASP A 5 7.47 -0.84 -10.51
C ASP A 5 7.89 -0.07 -9.25
N LEU A 6 6.98 0.73 -8.67
CA LEU A 6 7.22 1.50 -7.46
C LEU A 6 6.99 0.71 -6.18
N ILE A 7 6.47 -0.52 -6.28
CA ILE A 7 6.19 -1.36 -5.11
C ILE A 7 6.82 -2.74 -5.26
N HIS A 8 7.18 -3.33 -4.13
CA HIS A 8 7.63 -4.71 -4.01
C HIS A 8 6.90 -5.37 -2.85
N ILE A 9 6.25 -6.52 -3.09
CA ILE A 9 5.49 -7.23 -2.07
C ILE A 9 6.37 -8.34 -1.50
N ILE A 10 6.56 -8.32 -0.20
CA ILE A 10 7.19 -9.40 0.57
C ILE A 10 6.05 -10.24 1.14
N PRO A 11 5.92 -11.52 0.77
CA PRO A 11 4.87 -12.39 1.30
C PRO A 11 5.08 -12.67 2.80
N PRO A 12 4.02 -12.99 3.55
CA PRO A 12 4.14 -13.41 4.94
C PRO A 12 4.96 -14.70 5.07
N ASP A 13 5.75 -14.82 6.14
CA ASP A 13 6.49 -16.04 6.47
C ASP A 13 5.54 -17.03 7.19
N ARG A 14 4.70 -17.71 6.41
CA ARG A 14 3.75 -18.74 6.87
C ARG A 14 3.70 -19.91 5.90
N ASP A 15 3.32 -21.08 6.40
CA ASP A 15 2.96 -22.20 5.52
C ASP A 15 1.67 -21.84 4.77
N GLU A 16 1.76 -21.75 3.44
CA GLU A 16 0.64 -21.44 2.56
C GLU A 16 0.01 -22.74 2.02
N GLU A 17 -1.30 -22.87 2.16
CA GLU A 17 -2.04 -23.95 1.51
C GLU A 17 -2.21 -23.64 0.00
N PRO A 18 -2.44 -24.65 -0.86
CA PRO A 18 -2.64 -24.43 -2.30
C PRO A 18 -3.72 -23.39 -2.61
N GLU A 19 -4.75 -23.28 -1.77
CA GLU A 19 -5.82 -22.30 -1.88
C GLU A 19 -5.34 -20.87 -1.61
N ASP A 20 -4.40 -20.66 -0.67
CA ASP A 20 -3.79 -19.36 -0.38
C ASP A 20 -3.01 -18.85 -1.60
N ILE A 21 -2.21 -19.74 -2.21
CA ILE A 21 -1.43 -19.44 -3.41
C ILE A 21 -2.35 -19.11 -4.58
N PHE A 22 -3.45 -19.87 -4.75
CA PHE A 22 -4.42 -19.60 -5.80
C PHE A 22 -5.14 -18.27 -5.60
N ALA A 23 -5.45 -17.89 -4.36
CA ALA A 23 -6.14 -16.65 -4.04
C ALA A 23 -5.27 -15.39 -4.27
N SER A 24 -3.96 -15.47 -4.08
CA SER A 24 -3.01 -14.36 -4.34
C SER A 24 -2.52 -14.28 -5.80
N ALA A 25 -2.64 -15.37 -6.56
CA ALA A 25 -2.22 -15.46 -7.95
C ALA A 25 -3.08 -14.75 -9.03
N PRO A 26 -4.32 -14.23 -8.84
CA PRO A 26 -5.13 -13.66 -9.92
C PRO A 26 -4.42 -12.54 -10.69
N GLY A 27 -3.69 -11.67 -9.99
CA GLY A 27 -2.92 -10.60 -10.60
C GLY A 27 -1.67 -11.07 -11.36
N LEU A 28 -1.26 -12.33 -11.22
CA LEU A 28 -0.12 -12.95 -11.92
C LEU A 28 -0.56 -13.82 -13.11
N ILE A 29 -1.73 -14.47 -13.01
CA ILE A 29 -2.23 -15.41 -14.04
C ILE A 29 -3.07 -14.72 -15.13
N PHE A 30 -3.66 -13.55 -14.83
CA PHE A 30 -4.40 -12.73 -15.80
C PHE A 30 -3.61 -11.45 -16.10
N THR A 31 -2.63 -11.56 -17.01
CA THR A 31 -1.69 -10.47 -17.33
C THR A 31 -2.29 -9.40 -18.25
N ASP A 32 -3.46 -9.67 -18.83
CA ASP A 32 -4.28 -8.74 -19.61
C ASP A 32 -5.20 -7.87 -18.75
N ASP A 33 -5.43 -8.25 -17.48
CA ASP A 33 -6.19 -7.46 -16.53
C ASP A 33 -5.34 -6.39 -15.82
N THR A 34 -5.95 -5.22 -15.61
CA THR A 34 -5.30 -4.16 -14.85
C THR A 34 -5.36 -4.48 -13.36
N ARG A 35 -4.24 -4.93 -12.77
CA ARG A 35 -4.12 -5.04 -11.31
C ARG A 35 -4.27 -3.65 -10.68
N ASN A 36 -5.38 -3.43 -9.99
CA ASN A 36 -5.74 -2.13 -9.41
C ASN A 36 -5.53 -2.04 -7.89
N GLN A 37 -5.22 -3.16 -7.26
CA GLN A 37 -5.09 -3.31 -5.82
C GLN A 37 -3.91 -4.24 -5.47
N HIS A 38 -3.28 -4.02 -4.31
CA HIS A 38 -2.05 -4.68 -3.89
C HIS A 38 -2.06 -5.01 -2.39
N GLY A 39 -1.34 -6.06 -2.04
CA GLY A 39 -1.18 -6.54 -0.67
C GLY A 39 -2.15 -7.65 -0.33
N ASP A 40 -1.66 -8.65 0.39
CA ASP A 40 -2.44 -9.70 1.03
C ASP A 40 -2.31 -9.58 2.56
N PRO A 41 -3.21 -10.18 3.36
CA PRO A 41 -3.05 -10.23 4.81
C PRO A 41 -1.67 -10.73 5.22
N GLY A 42 -0.99 -9.98 6.10
CA GLY A 42 0.36 -10.31 6.58
C GLY A 42 1.50 -10.01 5.61
N SER A 43 1.23 -9.57 4.38
CA SER A 43 2.29 -9.14 3.45
C SER A 43 2.84 -7.76 3.82
N ILE A 44 4.12 -7.53 3.49
CA ILE A 44 4.74 -6.20 3.56
C ILE A 44 4.80 -5.62 2.15
N ILE A 45 4.24 -4.43 1.98
CA ILE A 45 4.33 -3.66 0.75
C ILE A 45 5.46 -2.64 0.91
N VAL A 46 6.54 -2.81 0.16
CA VAL A 46 7.67 -1.88 0.12
C VAL A 46 7.47 -0.88 -1.01
N TYR A 47 7.18 0.37 -0.67
CA TYR A 47 7.13 1.49 -1.62
C TYR A 47 8.52 2.11 -1.81
N LYS A 48 9.03 2.08 -3.05
CA LYS A 48 10.35 2.58 -3.42
C LYS A 48 10.29 4.08 -3.71
N SER A 49 10.28 4.91 -2.68
CA SER A 49 10.25 6.36 -2.85
C SER A 49 11.59 6.88 -3.37
N LYS A 50 11.56 7.63 -4.48
CA LYS A 50 12.75 8.32 -4.99
C LYS A 50 13.27 9.39 -4.03
N ARG A 51 12.40 9.94 -3.18
CA ARG A 51 12.72 11.05 -2.27
C ARG A 51 12.98 10.61 -0.84
N PHE A 52 12.25 9.60 -0.37
CA PHE A 52 12.25 9.21 1.05
C PHE A 52 12.90 7.84 1.31
N GLY A 53 13.38 7.16 0.26
CA GLY A 53 13.87 5.79 0.36
C GLY A 53 12.74 4.77 0.40
N ASP A 54 13.06 3.55 0.81
CA ASP A 54 12.08 2.48 0.92
C ASP A 54 11.17 2.73 2.13
N ILE A 55 9.86 2.67 1.89
CA ILE A 55 8.81 2.82 2.92
C ILE A 55 8.05 1.51 2.99
N GLU A 56 8.07 0.87 4.16
CA GLU A 56 7.32 -0.35 4.42
C GLU A 56 5.90 -0.02 4.89
N LEU A 57 4.92 -0.71 4.32
CA LEU A 57 3.50 -0.59 4.60
C LEU A 57 2.93 -1.99 4.86
N THR A 58 2.03 -2.12 5.82
CA THR A 58 1.26 -3.33 6.07
C THR A 58 -0.23 -3.05 5.87
N THR A 59 -0.97 -4.07 5.44
CA THR A 59 -2.43 -4.00 5.43
C THR A 59 -2.94 -4.23 6.85
N VAL A 60 -4.02 -3.53 7.21
CA VAL A 60 -4.66 -3.70 8.51
C VAL A 60 -5.39 -5.04 8.54
N ASP A 61 -5.20 -5.79 9.62
CA ASP A 61 -5.98 -6.99 9.92
C ASP A 61 -7.01 -6.67 11.01
N PRO A 62 -8.24 -6.27 10.63
CA PRO A 62 -9.26 -5.90 11.60
C PRO A 62 -9.75 -7.12 12.38
N GLU A 63 -9.58 -7.11 13.70
CA GLU A 63 -10.04 -8.19 14.57
C GLU A 63 -11.53 -8.06 14.87
N ARG A 64 -12.02 -6.82 15.04
CA ARG A 64 -13.38 -6.54 15.52
C ARG A 64 -14.38 -6.26 14.39
N GLU A 65 -15.67 -6.47 14.67
CA GLU A 65 -16.72 -6.28 13.66
C GLU A 65 -16.97 -4.80 13.29
N ASP A 66 -16.81 -3.89 14.26
CA ASP A 66 -16.87 -2.45 14.05
C ASP A 66 -15.69 -1.94 13.23
N GLU A 67 -14.55 -2.59 13.36
CA GLU A 67 -13.37 -2.39 12.52
C GLU A 67 -13.67 -2.82 11.08
N ARG A 68 -14.18 -4.03 10.84
CA ARG A 68 -14.46 -4.56 9.47
C ARG A 68 -15.36 -3.68 8.59
N GLN A 69 -16.14 -2.76 9.17
CA GLN A 69 -17.03 -1.86 8.43
C GLN A 69 -16.32 -0.67 7.78
N LEU A 70 -15.05 -0.40 8.12
CA LEU A 70 -14.33 0.80 7.71
C LEU A 70 -13.14 0.54 6.77
N PHE A 71 -12.91 -0.70 6.32
CA PHE A 71 -11.63 -1.03 5.69
C PHE A 71 -11.71 -1.46 4.22
N SER A 72 -10.75 -0.93 3.46
CA SER A 72 -10.22 -1.61 2.27
C SER A 72 -9.17 -2.60 2.75
N HIS A 73 -9.10 -3.81 2.21
CA HIS A 73 -8.06 -4.79 2.56
C HIS A 73 -6.78 -4.64 1.71
N TYR A 74 -6.77 -3.66 0.80
CA TYR A 74 -5.75 -3.52 -0.24
C TYR A 74 -5.27 -2.08 -0.42
N LEU A 75 -4.01 -1.93 -0.81
CA LEU A 75 -3.44 -0.68 -1.34
C LEU A 75 -3.87 -0.50 -2.80
N TRP A 76 -4.55 0.60 -3.11
CA TRP A 76 -4.99 0.90 -4.46
C TRP A 76 -3.91 1.61 -5.28
N ASN A 77 -3.95 1.44 -6.61
CA ASN A 77 -3.12 2.22 -7.54
C ASN A 77 -3.24 3.73 -7.30
N ALA A 78 -4.42 4.23 -6.93
CA ALA A 78 -4.58 5.66 -6.62
C ALA A 78 -3.64 6.12 -5.48
N GLY A 79 -3.48 5.33 -4.42
CA GLY A 79 -2.57 5.63 -3.31
C GLY A 79 -1.10 5.65 -3.75
N ILE A 80 -0.68 4.66 -4.54
CA ILE A 80 0.69 4.62 -5.08
C ILE A 80 0.94 5.82 -6.00
N LYS A 81 -0.04 6.22 -6.80
CA LYS A 81 0.08 7.37 -7.71
C LYS A 81 0.18 8.67 -6.93
N THR A 82 -0.62 8.83 -5.88
CA THR A 82 -0.51 9.98 -4.97
C THR A 82 0.87 10.02 -4.34
N ALA A 83 1.37 8.91 -3.80
CA ALA A 83 2.72 8.83 -3.24
C ALA A 83 3.83 9.18 -4.26
N GLU A 84 3.71 8.72 -5.51
CA GLU A 84 4.64 9.07 -6.60
C GLU A 84 4.65 10.57 -6.84
N LEU A 85 3.47 11.20 -6.93
CA LEU A 85 3.36 12.64 -7.19
C LEU A 85 3.99 13.45 -6.04
N ILE A 86 3.69 13.08 -4.80
CA ILE A 86 4.20 13.70 -3.57
C ILE A 86 5.73 13.58 -3.45
N SER A 87 6.27 12.42 -3.83
CA SER A 87 7.70 12.14 -3.76
C SER A 87 8.47 12.52 -5.03
N SER A 88 7.81 13.12 -6.02
CA SER A 88 8.46 13.50 -7.27
C SER A 88 9.35 14.75 -7.12
N PRO A 89 10.41 14.88 -7.93
CA PRO A 89 11.19 16.13 -8.00
C PRO A 89 10.33 17.35 -8.32
N ALA A 90 9.29 17.19 -9.14
CA ALA A 90 8.36 18.27 -9.48
C ALA A 90 7.59 18.80 -8.26
N ALA A 91 7.18 17.92 -7.33
CA ALA A 91 6.56 18.36 -6.07
C ALA A 91 7.56 19.11 -5.18
N GLU A 92 8.83 18.70 -5.18
CA GLU A 92 9.89 19.40 -4.47
C GLU A 92 10.18 20.79 -5.07
N GLU A 93 10.29 20.88 -6.39
CA GLU A 93 10.45 22.15 -7.13
C GLU A 93 9.27 23.09 -6.92
N ALA A 94 8.05 22.56 -6.85
CA ALA A 94 6.84 23.32 -6.54
C ALA A 94 6.72 23.70 -5.06
N HIS A 95 7.72 23.35 -4.21
CA HIS A 95 7.67 23.51 -2.76
C HIS A 95 6.41 22.90 -2.11
N TRP A 96 5.84 21.87 -2.74
CA TRP A 96 4.69 21.15 -2.21
C TRP A 96 5.16 20.28 -1.04
N SER A 97 4.54 20.48 0.12
CA SER A 97 4.88 19.80 1.36
C SER A 97 3.68 19.75 2.28
N VAL A 98 3.49 18.60 2.94
CA VAL A 98 2.52 18.41 4.03
C VAL A 98 3.20 18.34 5.41
N LYS A 99 4.52 18.59 5.47
CA LYS A 99 5.29 18.52 6.72
C LYS A 99 4.85 19.61 7.69
N GLY A 100 4.33 19.20 8.84
CA GLY A 100 3.83 20.11 9.89
C GLY A 100 2.35 20.47 9.74
N GLU A 101 1.67 19.93 8.72
CA GLU A 101 0.27 20.23 8.45
C GLU A 101 -0.67 19.14 9.00
N ARG A 102 -1.93 19.52 9.26
CA ARG A 102 -3.01 18.56 9.53
C ARG A 102 -3.65 18.15 8.20
N VAL A 103 -3.46 16.90 7.80
CA VAL A 103 -3.94 16.37 6.50
C VAL A 103 -5.20 15.54 6.70
N LEU A 104 -6.16 15.70 5.78
CA LEU A 104 -7.33 14.84 5.62
C LEU A 104 -7.25 14.16 4.26
N GLU A 105 -7.21 12.83 4.26
CA GLU A 105 -7.32 12.03 3.03
C GLU A 105 -8.73 11.45 2.94
N LEU A 106 -9.41 11.69 1.83
CA LEU A 106 -10.74 11.15 1.56
C LEU A 106 -10.61 9.99 0.57
N GLY A 107 -11.19 8.84 0.91
CA GLY A 107 -11.06 7.63 0.09
C GLY A 107 -9.68 6.97 0.19
N ALA A 108 -8.98 7.16 1.31
CA ALA A 108 -7.62 6.65 1.55
C ALA A 108 -7.47 5.12 1.50
N GLY A 109 -8.56 4.36 1.66
CA GLY A 109 -8.46 2.93 1.89
C GLY A 109 -7.66 2.61 3.16
N VAL A 110 -6.68 1.69 3.07
CA VAL A 110 -5.87 1.19 4.21
C VAL A 110 -4.59 1.97 4.50
N THR A 111 -4.29 3.07 3.80
CA THR A 111 -2.94 3.66 3.81
C THR A 111 -2.54 4.37 5.13
N THR A 112 -3.25 4.20 6.23
CA THR A 112 -2.82 4.72 7.54
C THR A 112 -3.18 3.80 8.72
N SER A 113 -2.37 2.76 8.93
CA SER A 113 -2.08 2.31 10.30
C SER A 113 -0.62 2.58 10.59
N GLN A 114 -0.35 3.69 11.29
CA GLN A 114 0.88 3.82 12.04
C GLN A 114 0.76 2.90 13.25
N ASP A 115 1.50 1.79 13.23
CA ASP A 115 1.85 1.14 14.49
C ASP A 115 2.61 2.17 15.32
N HIS A 116 1.95 2.63 16.38
CA HIS A 116 2.62 3.32 17.45
C HIS A 116 3.64 2.34 18.02
N VAL A 117 4.92 2.53 17.67
CA VAL A 117 6.04 2.00 18.46
C VAL A 117 5.86 2.60 19.85
N ARG A 118 5.24 1.83 20.74
CA ARG A 118 5.24 2.12 22.16
C ARG A 118 6.68 1.96 22.64
N GLN A 119 7.14 3.02 23.30
CA GLN A 119 8.44 3.12 24.00
C GLN A 119 8.68 1.93 24.92
#